data_AF-A0A4Q3X1M6-F1
#
_entry.id   AF-A0A4Q3X1M6-F1
#
_cell.length_a   1.000
_cell.length_b   1.000
_cell.length_c   1.000
_cell.angle_alpha   90.00
_cell.angle_beta   90.00
_cell.angle_gamma   90.00
#
_symmetry.space_group_name_H-M   'P 1'
#
loop_
_entity.id
_entity.type
_entity.pdbx_description
1 polymer ?
#
loop_
_entity_poly.entity_id
_entity_poly.type
_entity_poly.pdbx_seq_one_letter_code
_entity_poly.pdbx_strand_id
1 'polypeptide(L)'
;MRFPFLAVLLLPFALAVPGQARMIGIKYEPIPIPRLVANVSAYIQQHPDDAEGYYKLARVHSLAFAQSAQSTLPEDDKPQQTVSAILPGKPTYFGQKGLPNFETQERTPKREAGKRVTSKDLFHIRESIRNYAMAVKLAPNDSYSWLGCGWMLEQGAPYASRLGSPWLPDLRQKRTTTAAEWKKKALEAYRKVVALDTNFKKDMRDFSADPNREAGGYVVRILKDAKRPLTAAERTEIQQIEAAIAKGDRPRVISPIIIPLGKTMSLPNLLNSKSSVTFDLASENRKLGLERRWPWIKPNTGILVWDPENTGRITSGRQLFGS
;
A
#
# COMPACT_ATOMS: atom_id res chain seq x y z
N MET A 1 -28.59 71.85 2.86
CA MET A 1 -28.64 70.45 2.39
C MET A 1 -27.59 69.66 3.16
N ARG A 2 -28.02 68.69 3.99
CA ARG A 2 -27.14 67.81 4.78
C ARG A 2 -27.12 66.43 4.12
N PHE A 3 -25.97 65.98 3.64
CA PHE A 3 -25.75 64.58 3.24
C PHE A 3 -25.22 63.79 4.44
N PRO A 4 -25.73 62.57 4.72
CA PRO A 4 -25.23 61.76 5.83
C PRO A 4 -23.93 61.05 5.43
N PHE A 5 -22.97 61.01 6.35
CA PHE A 5 -21.77 60.20 6.25
C PHE A 5 -22.14 58.71 6.30
N LEU A 6 -21.82 57.98 5.25
CA LEU A 6 -21.87 56.52 5.20
C LEU A 6 -20.64 55.98 5.97
N ALA A 7 -20.85 55.42 7.15
CA ALA A 7 -19.81 54.73 7.89
C ALA A 7 -19.54 53.37 7.21
N VAL A 8 -18.44 53.28 6.46
CA VAL A 8 -17.94 52.01 5.92
C VAL A 8 -17.31 51.22 7.07
N LEU A 9 -18.00 50.16 7.49
CA LEU A 9 -17.50 49.17 8.45
C LEU A 9 -16.43 48.32 7.77
N LEU A 10 -15.16 48.66 8.00
CA LEU A 10 -14.01 47.82 7.65
C LEU A 10 -14.00 46.59 8.57
N LEU A 11 -14.45 45.44 8.04
CA LEU A 11 -14.26 44.14 8.67
C LEU A 11 -12.74 43.82 8.72
N PRO A 12 -12.13 43.58 9.88
CA PRO A 12 -10.76 43.10 9.92
C PRO A 12 -10.74 41.65 9.41
N PHE A 13 -10.14 41.42 8.25
CA PHE A 13 -9.66 40.11 7.83
C PHE A 13 -8.68 39.63 8.91
N ALA A 14 -9.14 38.73 9.78
CA ALA A 14 -8.27 38.01 10.69
C ALA A 14 -7.28 37.19 9.85
N LEU A 15 -6.06 37.70 9.71
CA LEU A 15 -4.91 36.96 9.21
C LEU A 15 -4.74 35.73 10.12
N ALA A 16 -5.22 34.58 9.65
CA ALA A 16 -4.94 33.31 10.27
C ALA A 16 -3.42 33.12 10.21
N VAL A 17 -2.75 33.22 11.35
CA VAL A 17 -1.35 32.85 11.47
C VAL A 17 -1.26 31.37 11.08
N PRO A 18 -0.50 31.00 10.02
CA PRO A 18 -0.36 29.61 9.65
C PRO A 18 0.28 28.86 10.82
N GLY A 19 -0.50 27.96 11.43
CA GLY A 19 0.00 27.08 12.47
C GLY A 19 1.17 26.27 11.91
N GLN A 20 2.34 26.38 12.54
CA GLN A 20 3.51 25.63 12.11
C GLN A 20 3.37 24.17 12.55
N ALA A 21 3.22 23.27 11.58
CA ALA A 21 3.41 21.86 11.82
C ALA A 21 4.91 21.61 12.12
N ARG A 22 5.20 20.98 13.26
CA ARG A 22 6.54 20.48 13.59
C ARG A 22 6.56 18.98 13.43
N MET A 23 7.39 18.48 12.51
CA MET A 23 7.61 17.05 12.31
C MET A 23 8.70 16.57 13.26
N ILE A 24 8.46 15.45 13.95
CA ILE A 24 9.51 14.73 14.67
C ILE A 24 9.99 13.61 13.74
N GLY A 25 11.14 13.81 13.09
CA GLY A 25 11.77 12.80 12.26
C GLY A 25 12.56 11.81 13.13
N ILE A 26 12.19 10.54 13.10
CA ILE A 26 13.03 9.45 13.63
C ILE A 26 14.04 9.12 12.53
N LYS A 27 15.35 9.24 12.82
CA LYS A 27 16.41 8.83 11.89
C LYS A 27 16.53 7.31 11.89
N TYR A 28 16.60 6.72 10.71
CA TYR A 28 16.68 5.29 10.56
C TYR A 28 17.86 4.86 9.69
N GLU A 29 18.58 3.81 10.09
CA GLU A 29 19.70 3.30 9.28
C GLU A 29 19.18 2.44 8.11
N PRO A 30 19.66 2.68 6.87
CA PRO A 30 19.27 1.92 5.69
C PRO A 30 19.76 0.46 5.77
N ILE A 31 18.90 -0.50 5.40
CA ILE A 31 19.24 -1.93 5.47
C ILE A 31 19.79 -2.42 4.11
N PRO A 32 21.00 -3.03 4.09
CA PRO A 32 21.57 -3.55 2.84
C PRO A 32 20.78 -4.73 2.28
N ILE A 33 20.32 -4.62 1.02
CA ILE A 33 19.65 -5.71 0.29
C ILE A 33 20.49 -7.00 0.24
N PRO A 34 21.82 -6.97 -0.03
CA PRO A 34 22.63 -8.18 -0.05
C PRO A 34 22.61 -8.94 1.28
N ARG A 35 22.54 -8.24 2.42
CA ARG A 35 22.47 -8.85 3.74
C ARG A 35 21.13 -9.56 3.96
N LEU A 36 20.03 -8.93 3.55
CA LEU A 36 18.69 -9.55 3.61
C LEU A 36 18.61 -10.79 2.74
N VAL A 37 19.10 -10.71 1.50
CA VAL A 37 19.14 -11.87 0.59
C VAL A 37 19.97 -13.00 1.20
N ALA A 38 21.17 -12.71 1.71
CA ALA A 38 22.04 -13.73 2.31
C ALA A 38 21.39 -14.41 3.53
N ASN A 39 20.82 -13.62 4.45
CA ASN A 39 20.21 -14.15 5.66
C ASN A 39 18.98 -15.02 5.36
N VAL A 40 18.07 -14.55 4.51
CA VAL A 40 16.87 -15.31 4.19
C VAL A 40 17.21 -16.53 3.32
N SER A 41 18.23 -16.43 2.45
CA SER A 41 18.74 -17.57 1.69
C SER A 41 19.32 -18.66 2.61
N ALA A 42 20.08 -18.28 3.63
CA ALA A 42 20.60 -19.23 4.62
C ALA A 42 19.45 -19.88 5.42
N TYR A 43 18.41 -19.12 5.76
CA TYR A 43 17.22 -19.66 6.41
C TYR A 43 16.53 -20.73 5.56
N ILE A 44 16.23 -20.46 4.28
CA ILE A 44 15.54 -21.44 3.42
C ILE A 44 16.41 -22.68 3.12
N GLN A 45 17.74 -22.58 3.22
CA GLN A 45 18.61 -23.75 3.12
C GLN A 45 18.47 -24.68 4.32
N GLN A 46 18.26 -24.12 5.52
CA GLN A 46 18.03 -24.87 6.75
C GLN A 46 16.57 -25.33 6.90
N HIS A 47 15.64 -24.60 6.24
CA HIS A 47 14.20 -24.83 6.30
C HIS A 47 13.58 -24.89 4.89
N PRO A 48 13.94 -25.89 4.06
CA PRO A 48 13.54 -25.95 2.65
C PRO A 48 12.05 -26.18 2.41
N ASP A 49 11.29 -26.58 3.45
CA ASP A 49 9.85 -26.78 3.38
C ASP A 49 9.05 -25.61 3.99
N ASP A 50 9.71 -24.55 4.48
CA ASP A 50 9.04 -23.38 5.05
C ASP A 50 8.67 -22.36 3.96
N ALA A 51 7.39 -22.37 3.57
CA ALA A 51 6.81 -21.44 2.61
C ALA A 51 7.06 -19.97 2.96
N GLU A 52 7.09 -19.62 4.25
CA GLU A 52 7.26 -18.24 4.72
C GLU A 52 8.66 -17.70 4.39
N GLY A 53 9.68 -18.56 4.45
CA GLY A 53 11.05 -18.21 4.07
C GLY A 53 11.15 -17.84 2.59
N TYR A 54 10.53 -18.65 1.72
CA TYR A 54 10.46 -18.37 0.28
C TYR A 54 9.65 -17.10 -0.01
N TYR A 55 8.50 -16.90 0.63
CA TYR A 55 7.71 -15.68 0.49
C TYR A 55 8.54 -14.43 0.83
N LYS A 56 9.27 -14.44 1.94
CA LYS A 56 10.08 -13.30 2.37
C LYS A 56 11.27 -13.06 1.45
N LEU A 57 11.94 -14.10 0.98
CA LEU A 57 13.01 -13.93 -0.01
C LEU A 57 12.46 -13.31 -1.29
N ALA A 58 11.29 -13.78 -1.74
CA ALA A 58 10.59 -13.22 -2.89
C ALA A 58 10.27 -11.73 -2.70
N ARG A 59 9.80 -11.33 -1.50
CA ARG A 59 9.55 -9.94 -1.13
C ARG A 59 10.81 -9.08 -1.17
N VAL A 60 11.92 -9.53 -0.58
CA VAL A 60 13.21 -8.82 -0.64
C VAL A 60 13.61 -8.53 -2.08
N HIS A 61 13.54 -9.53 -2.97
CA HIS A 61 13.84 -9.33 -4.39
C HIS A 61 12.83 -8.41 -5.09
N SER A 62 11.54 -8.47 -4.74
CA SER A 62 10.53 -7.56 -5.32
C SER A 62 10.78 -6.09 -4.97
N LEU A 63 11.19 -5.81 -3.72
CA LEU A 63 11.53 -4.48 -3.25
C LEU A 63 12.80 -3.96 -3.92
N ALA A 64 13.84 -4.81 -4.00
CA ALA A 64 15.06 -4.49 -4.70
C ALA A 64 14.80 -4.13 -6.18
N PHE A 65 13.91 -4.85 -6.86
CA PHE A 65 13.50 -4.51 -8.23
C PHE A 65 12.78 -3.15 -8.31
N ALA A 66 11.80 -2.91 -7.44
CA ALA A 66 11.02 -1.67 -7.46
C ALA A 66 11.90 -0.43 -7.22
N GLN A 67 12.90 -0.55 -6.37
CA GLN A 67 13.87 0.50 -6.09
C GLN A 67 15.03 0.56 -7.10
N SER A 68 14.92 -0.14 -8.23
CA SER A 68 15.93 -0.18 -9.30
C SER A 68 17.30 -0.67 -8.82
N ALA A 69 17.31 -1.75 -8.03
CA ALA A 69 18.48 -2.44 -7.51
C ALA A 69 19.45 -1.52 -6.72
N GLN A 70 18.92 -0.52 -6.01
CA GLN A 70 19.70 0.18 -5.00
C GLN A 70 20.30 -0.83 -4.00
N SER A 71 21.55 -0.58 -3.58
CA SER A 71 22.29 -1.46 -2.66
C SER A 71 21.68 -1.50 -1.25
N THR A 72 20.82 -0.53 -0.96
CA THR A 72 20.13 -0.32 0.30
C THR A 72 18.67 -0.02 0.01
N LEU A 73 17.78 -0.44 0.90
CA LEU A 73 16.45 0.15 0.94
C LEU A 73 16.61 1.62 1.41
N PRO A 74 16.06 2.62 0.71
CA PRO A 74 16.22 4.01 1.06
C PRO A 74 15.74 4.30 2.48
N GLU A 75 16.49 5.18 3.15
CA GLU A 75 15.98 5.99 4.25
C GLU A 75 14.99 6.98 3.62
N ASP A 76 13.70 6.67 3.59
CA ASP A 76 12.71 7.67 3.20
C ASP A 76 12.47 8.63 4.38
N ASP A 77 12.49 9.94 4.11
CA ASP A 77 11.97 11.03 4.97
C ASP A 77 10.45 10.88 5.26
N LYS A 78 9.83 9.85 4.69
CA LYS A 78 8.45 9.45 4.86
C LYS A 78 8.49 8.01 5.38
N PRO A 79 7.83 7.65 6.49
CA PRO A 79 7.80 6.27 6.95
C PRO A 79 6.94 5.43 5.98
N GLN A 80 7.49 5.08 4.82
CA GLN A 80 7.03 3.95 4.04
C GLN A 80 7.59 2.71 4.73
N GLN A 81 6.70 2.02 5.44
CA GLN A 81 6.89 0.79 6.21
C GLN A 81 7.39 -0.40 5.35
N THR A 82 8.42 -0.24 4.52
CA THR A 82 8.85 -1.32 3.63
C THR A 82 9.91 -2.23 4.25
N VAL A 83 10.66 -1.78 5.24
CA VAL A 83 11.31 -2.62 6.28
C VAL A 83 11.45 -1.76 7.53
N SER A 84 10.92 -2.21 8.68
CA SER A 84 10.99 -1.42 9.93
C SER A 84 12.44 -1.05 10.24
N ALA A 85 12.66 0.25 10.29
CA ALA A 85 13.96 0.84 10.33
C ALA A 85 14.36 1.14 11.80
N ILE A 86 15.66 1.37 12.03
CA ILE A 86 16.32 1.21 13.34
C ILE A 86 15.83 2.18 14.43
N LEU A 87 15.25 1.64 15.51
CA LEU A 87 15.24 2.30 16.83
C LEU A 87 16.35 1.70 17.70
N PRO A 88 17.22 2.51 18.33
CA PRO A 88 18.22 2.02 19.26
C PRO A 88 17.52 1.37 20.48
N GLY A 89 17.78 0.07 20.70
CA GLY A 89 17.43 -0.63 21.95
C GLY A 89 16.30 -1.67 21.88
N LYS A 90 15.77 -2.05 20.72
CA LYS A 90 14.85 -3.20 20.61
C LYS A 90 15.19 -4.13 19.43
N PRO A 91 15.21 -5.47 19.61
CA PRO A 91 15.46 -6.42 18.53
C PRO A 91 14.16 -6.64 17.73
N THR A 92 13.84 -5.74 16.79
CA THR A 92 12.60 -5.84 15.99
C THR A 92 12.81 -6.03 14.49
N TYR A 93 13.99 -6.48 14.05
CA TYR A 93 14.25 -6.78 12.62
C TYR A 93 13.66 -8.08 12.13
N PHE A 94 13.50 -9.02 13.04
CA PHE A 94 13.16 -10.38 12.72
C PHE A 94 11.88 -10.72 13.47
N GLY A 95 10.87 -11.25 12.75
CA GLY A 95 9.77 -11.95 13.41
C GLY A 95 10.32 -13.09 14.29
N GLN A 96 9.46 -13.79 15.03
CA GLN A 96 9.88 -14.85 15.97
C GLN A 96 10.89 -15.87 15.41
N LYS A 97 10.98 -16.02 14.08
CA LYS A 97 11.86 -16.94 13.36
C LYS A 97 13.17 -16.35 12.79
N GLY A 98 13.58 -15.12 13.10
CA GLY A 98 14.82 -14.60 12.48
C GLY A 98 14.64 -14.09 11.03
N LEU A 99 13.41 -13.75 10.63
CA LEU A 99 13.05 -13.38 9.25
C LEU A 99 12.47 -11.94 9.16
N PRO A 100 12.75 -11.16 8.09
CA PRO A 100 12.29 -9.78 7.97
C PRO A 100 10.76 -9.68 8.11
N ASN A 101 10.28 -8.68 8.85
CA ASN A 101 8.87 -8.35 8.93
C ASN A 101 8.51 -7.29 7.89
N PHE A 102 7.53 -7.58 7.04
CA PHE A 102 7.00 -6.64 6.06
C PHE A 102 5.63 -6.16 6.58
N GLU A 103 5.60 -5.00 7.23
CA GLU A 103 4.33 -4.42 7.69
C GLU A 103 3.49 -3.92 6.49
N THR A 104 2.19 -4.14 6.61
CA THR A 104 1.22 -4.40 5.53
C THR A 104 0.80 -3.23 4.63
N GLN A 105 1.47 -2.07 4.63
CA GLN A 105 0.89 -0.89 3.99
C GLN A 105 1.23 -0.71 2.50
N GLU A 106 2.39 -1.16 2.02
CA GLU A 106 2.71 -1.18 0.57
C GLU A 106 2.74 -2.61 0.01
N ARG A 107 1.58 -2.99 -0.52
CA ARG A 107 1.26 -4.35 -0.96
C ARG A 107 2.08 -4.75 -2.19
N THR A 108 2.22 -3.84 -3.15
CA THR A 108 3.07 -4.00 -4.34
C THR A 108 3.98 -2.78 -4.50
N PRO A 109 5.31 -2.95 -4.52
CA PRO A 109 6.20 -1.82 -4.52
C PRO A 109 6.20 -1.12 -5.89
N LYS A 110 6.03 0.21 -5.94
CA LYS A 110 5.97 0.94 -7.21
C LYS A 110 7.38 1.13 -7.75
N ARG A 111 7.62 0.70 -9.00
CA ARG A 111 8.86 1.05 -9.71
C ARG A 111 8.78 2.49 -10.21
N GLU A 112 9.81 3.28 -9.94
CA GLU A 112 9.91 4.64 -10.47
C GLU A 112 9.87 4.64 -12.01
N ALA A 113 8.99 5.47 -12.56
CA ALA A 113 8.86 5.63 -14.00
C ALA A 113 10.13 6.28 -14.59
N GLY A 114 10.55 5.84 -15.78
CA GLY A 114 11.67 6.43 -16.53
C GLY A 114 13.07 5.84 -16.27
N LYS A 115 13.27 5.03 -15.22
CA LYS A 115 14.55 4.33 -15.00
C LYS A 115 14.73 3.13 -15.94
N ARG A 116 15.84 3.10 -16.68
CA ARG A 116 16.22 1.94 -17.54
C ARG A 116 16.44 0.69 -16.68
N VAL A 117 16.01 -0.46 -17.20
CA VAL A 117 16.10 -1.75 -16.50
C VAL A 117 17.48 -2.33 -16.71
N THR A 118 18.17 -2.62 -15.60
CA THR A 118 19.51 -3.20 -15.57
C THR A 118 19.47 -4.73 -15.53
N SER A 119 20.62 -5.38 -15.73
CA SER A 119 20.74 -6.83 -15.52
C SER A 119 20.50 -7.24 -14.07
N LYS A 120 20.80 -6.36 -13.10
CA LYS A 120 20.50 -6.58 -11.67
C LYS A 120 18.99 -6.56 -11.42
N ASP A 121 18.26 -5.62 -12.02
CA ASP A 121 16.79 -5.58 -11.93
C ASP A 121 16.15 -6.87 -12.45
N LEU A 122 16.62 -7.36 -13.59
CA LEU A 122 16.15 -8.62 -14.16
C LEU A 122 16.48 -9.84 -13.29
N PHE A 123 17.64 -9.84 -12.62
CA PHE A 123 17.96 -10.85 -11.64
C PHE A 123 16.95 -10.83 -10.50
N HIS A 124 16.66 -9.67 -9.92
CA HIS A 124 15.68 -9.54 -8.84
C HIS A 124 14.26 -9.93 -9.28
N ILE A 125 13.82 -9.60 -10.50
CA ILE A 125 12.53 -10.10 -11.02
C ILE A 125 12.52 -11.63 -11.05
N ARG A 126 13.57 -12.22 -11.62
CA ARG A 126 13.68 -13.68 -11.80
C ARG A 126 13.64 -14.41 -10.45
N GLU A 127 14.46 -13.97 -9.51
CA GLU A 127 14.54 -14.57 -8.18
C GLU A 127 13.26 -14.35 -7.38
N SER A 128 12.61 -13.18 -7.50
CA SER A 128 11.33 -12.95 -6.84
C SER A 128 10.26 -13.93 -7.32
N ILE A 129 10.13 -14.12 -8.63
CA ILE A 129 9.14 -15.05 -9.19
C ILE A 129 9.44 -16.50 -8.82
N ARG A 130 10.71 -16.92 -8.82
CA ARG A 130 11.11 -18.27 -8.40
C ARG A 130 10.69 -18.56 -6.96
N ASN A 131 11.00 -17.63 -6.06
CA ASN A 131 10.73 -17.81 -4.66
C ASN A 131 9.22 -17.73 -4.37
N TYR A 132 8.48 -16.83 -5.04
CA TYR A 132 7.01 -16.85 -4.95
C TYR A 132 6.42 -18.15 -5.51
N ALA A 133 6.93 -18.67 -6.63
CA ALA A 133 6.48 -19.94 -7.19
C ALA A 133 6.71 -21.11 -6.22
N MET A 134 7.81 -21.11 -5.46
CA MET A 134 8.03 -22.08 -4.40
C MET A 134 7.10 -21.85 -3.21
N ALA A 135 6.90 -20.61 -2.78
CA ALA A 135 6.02 -20.27 -1.67
C ALA A 135 4.57 -20.73 -1.93
N VAL A 136 4.02 -20.45 -3.13
CA VAL A 136 2.67 -20.93 -3.50
C VAL A 136 2.59 -22.44 -3.73
N LYS A 137 3.72 -23.10 -4.03
CA LYS A 137 3.78 -24.57 -4.10
C LYS A 137 3.68 -25.19 -2.71
N LEU A 138 4.41 -24.64 -1.74
CA LEU A 138 4.45 -25.12 -0.36
C LEU A 138 3.19 -24.72 0.44
N ALA A 139 2.65 -23.53 0.19
CA ALA A 139 1.46 -22.98 0.82
C ALA A 139 0.45 -22.49 -0.24
N PRO A 140 -0.29 -23.40 -0.90
CA PRO A 140 -1.20 -23.04 -2.00
C PRO A 140 -2.40 -22.18 -1.58
N ASN A 141 -2.68 -22.08 -0.28
CA ASN A 141 -3.76 -21.25 0.26
C ASN A 141 -3.27 -19.88 0.77
N ASP A 142 -1.99 -19.54 0.61
CA ASP A 142 -1.48 -18.22 0.99
C ASP A 142 -1.76 -17.17 -0.09
N SER A 143 -2.78 -16.35 0.14
CA SER A 143 -3.18 -15.26 -0.74
C SER A 143 -2.07 -14.24 -0.99
N TYR A 144 -1.18 -13.99 -0.02
CA TYR A 144 -0.11 -13.00 -0.20
C TYR A 144 0.98 -13.48 -1.16
N SER A 145 1.37 -14.76 -1.07
CA SER A 145 2.29 -15.37 -2.03
C SER A 145 1.72 -15.36 -3.45
N TRP A 146 0.44 -15.69 -3.62
CA TRP A 146 -0.21 -15.63 -4.94
C TRP A 146 -0.29 -14.20 -5.49
N LEU A 147 -0.66 -13.22 -4.65
CA LEU A 147 -0.73 -11.82 -5.04
C LEU A 147 0.65 -11.28 -5.48
N GLY A 148 1.69 -11.54 -4.67
CA GLY A 148 3.06 -11.14 -4.98
C GLY A 148 3.60 -11.81 -6.24
N CYS A 149 3.29 -13.10 -6.44
CA CYS A 149 3.62 -13.83 -7.66
C CYS A 149 2.98 -13.19 -8.90
N GLY A 150 1.66 -12.94 -8.85
CA GLY A 150 0.91 -12.31 -9.93
C GLY A 150 1.47 -10.94 -10.30
N TRP A 151 1.80 -10.13 -9.28
CA TRP A 151 2.38 -8.82 -9.50
C TRP A 151 3.74 -8.89 -10.18
N MET A 152 4.65 -9.73 -9.71
CA MET A 152 5.97 -9.86 -10.32
C MET A 152 5.92 -10.42 -11.74
N LEU A 153 4.98 -11.33 -12.03
CA LEU A 153 4.71 -11.80 -13.39
C LEU A 153 4.20 -10.66 -14.29
N GLU A 154 3.39 -9.76 -13.77
CA GLU A 154 2.94 -8.62 -14.56
C GLU A 154 4.09 -7.62 -14.83
N GLN A 155 4.88 -7.30 -13.81
CA GLN A 155 6.03 -6.40 -13.94
C GLN A 155 7.13 -6.97 -14.86
N GLY A 156 7.32 -8.28 -14.84
CA GLY A 156 8.32 -8.94 -15.67
C GLY A 156 7.85 -9.22 -17.11
N ALA A 157 6.56 -9.09 -17.42
CA ALA A 157 6.01 -9.40 -18.74
C ALA A 157 6.71 -8.65 -19.90
N PRO A 158 7.08 -7.35 -19.80
CA PRO A 158 7.85 -6.66 -20.84
C PRO A 158 9.24 -7.27 -21.10
N TYR A 159 9.77 -8.06 -20.17
CA TYR A 159 11.09 -8.68 -20.23
C TYR A 159 11.02 -10.20 -20.40
N ALA A 160 9.84 -10.74 -20.73
CA ALA A 160 9.59 -12.18 -20.86
C ALA A 160 10.61 -12.92 -21.73
N SER A 161 11.01 -12.34 -22.87
CA SER A 161 12.00 -12.96 -23.77
C SER A 161 13.39 -13.11 -23.15
N ARG A 162 13.76 -12.22 -22.21
CA ARG A 162 15.05 -12.22 -21.50
C ARG A 162 15.02 -13.08 -20.22
N LEU A 163 13.82 -13.27 -19.66
CA LEU A 163 13.64 -13.96 -18.38
C LEU A 163 13.20 -15.42 -18.52
N GLY A 164 12.57 -15.80 -19.64
CA GLY A 164 12.07 -17.16 -19.86
C GLY A 164 10.92 -17.51 -18.93
N SER A 165 10.93 -18.71 -18.35
CA SER A 165 9.88 -19.22 -17.44
C SER A 165 10.38 -19.38 -16.00
N PRO A 166 10.65 -18.31 -15.23
CA PRO A 166 11.23 -18.41 -13.89
C PRO A 166 10.34 -19.10 -12.84
N TRP A 167 9.05 -19.26 -13.11
CA TRP A 167 8.13 -20.02 -12.25
C TRP A 167 8.27 -21.54 -12.40
N LEU A 168 9.05 -22.03 -13.37
CA LEU A 168 9.31 -23.47 -13.52
C LEU A 168 10.47 -23.90 -12.61
N PRO A 169 10.37 -25.10 -12.00
CA PRO A 169 11.41 -25.60 -11.11
C PRO A 169 12.71 -25.95 -11.84
N ASP A 170 12.63 -26.37 -13.12
CA ASP A 170 13.81 -26.69 -13.92
C ASP A 170 14.18 -25.54 -14.87
N LEU A 171 15.33 -24.91 -14.57
CA LEU A 171 15.87 -23.80 -15.34
C LEU A 171 16.54 -24.23 -16.65
N ARG A 172 16.79 -25.53 -16.81
CA ARG A 172 17.34 -26.11 -18.04
C ARG A 172 16.29 -26.13 -19.15
N GLN A 173 15.01 -26.11 -18.79
CA GLN A 173 13.91 -25.84 -19.71
C GLN A 173 13.86 -24.34 -20.03
N LYS A 174 14.86 -23.86 -20.78
CA LYS A 174 14.87 -22.51 -21.37
C LYS A 174 13.81 -22.42 -22.45
N ARG A 175 12.55 -22.29 -22.02
CA ARG A 175 11.44 -21.97 -22.91
C ARG A 175 11.41 -20.46 -23.12
N THR A 176 11.55 -20.04 -24.38
CA THR A 176 11.24 -18.68 -24.79
C THR A 176 9.76 -18.42 -24.49
N THR A 177 9.48 -17.36 -23.75
CA THR A 177 8.12 -16.97 -23.37
C THR A 177 7.77 -15.60 -23.94
N THR A 178 6.48 -15.35 -24.11
CA THR A 178 5.96 -14.06 -24.56
C THR A 178 5.40 -13.24 -23.40
N ALA A 179 5.32 -11.93 -23.57
CA ALA A 179 4.66 -11.04 -22.60
C ALA A 179 3.19 -11.43 -22.38
N ALA A 180 2.51 -11.96 -23.41
CA ALA A 180 1.13 -12.43 -23.31
C ALA A 180 1.02 -13.66 -22.39
N GLU A 181 1.98 -14.60 -22.46
CA GLU A 181 2.02 -15.76 -21.58
C GLU A 181 2.26 -15.35 -20.11
N TRP A 182 3.16 -14.41 -19.87
CA TRP A 182 3.40 -13.85 -18.54
C TRP A 182 2.16 -13.16 -17.97
N LYS A 183 1.47 -12.33 -18.76
CA LYS A 183 0.21 -11.68 -18.36
C LYS A 183 -0.90 -12.69 -18.09
N LYS A 184 -0.98 -13.78 -18.87
CA LYS A 184 -1.92 -14.87 -18.62
C LYS A 184 -1.65 -15.52 -17.27
N LYS A 185 -0.39 -15.80 -16.94
CA LYS A 185 0.00 -16.37 -15.64
C LYS A 185 -0.24 -15.41 -14.48
N ALA A 186 0.01 -14.12 -14.67
CA ALA A 186 -0.35 -13.10 -13.68
C ALA A 186 -1.86 -13.12 -13.39
N LEU A 187 -2.69 -13.14 -14.45
CA LEU A 187 -4.14 -13.24 -14.33
C LEU A 187 -4.59 -14.52 -13.61
N GLU A 188 -3.96 -15.66 -13.92
CA GLU A 188 -4.21 -16.93 -13.21
C GLU A 188 -3.89 -16.81 -11.71
N ALA A 189 -2.76 -16.20 -11.35
CA ALA A 189 -2.36 -16.00 -9.96
C ALA A 189 -3.36 -15.09 -9.21
N TYR A 190 -3.77 -13.97 -9.81
CA TYR A 190 -4.77 -13.09 -9.20
C TYR A 190 -6.14 -13.77 -9.05
N ARG A 191 -6.56 -14.56 -10.04
CA ARG A 191 -7.78 -15.38 -9.95
C ARG A 191 -7.69 -16.41 -8.82
N LYS A 192 -6.50 -16.96 -8.53
CA LYS A 192 -6.30 -17.82 -7.36
C LYS A 192 -6.54 -17.07 -6.06
N VAL A 193 -5.99 -15.86 -5.91
CA VAL A 193 -6.26 -15.02 -4.73
C VAL A 193 -7.77 -14.81 -4.57
N VAL A 194 -8.47 -14.37 -5.62
CA VAL A 194 -9.93 -14.15 -5.59
C VAL A 194 -10.70 -15.44 -5.24
N ALA A 195 -10.26 -16.61 -5.73
CA ALA A 195 -10.92 -17.89 -5.51
C ALA A 195 -10.65 -18.51 -4.13
N LEU A 196 -9.53 -18.17 -3.48
CA LEU A 196 -9.21 -18.63 -2.12
C LEU A 196 -10.16 -18.06 -1.07
N ASP A 197 -11.00 -17.09 -1.45
CA ASP A 197 -12.01 -16.50 -0.58
C ASP A 197 -13.42 -17.04 -0.86
N THR A 198 -13.83 -18.07 -0.12
CA THR A 198 -15.24 -18.47 -0.01
C THR A 198 -16.02 -17.63 1.02
N ASN A 199 -15.38 -16.66 1.67
CA ASN A 199 -15.89 -15.91 2.82
C ASN A 199 -15.62 -14.39 2.71
N PHE A 200 -16.00 -13.77 1.60
CA PHE A 200 -16.29 -12.33 1.48
C PHE A 200 -17.25 -11.77 2.58
N LYS A 201 -17.77 -12.64 3.47
CA LYS A 201 -18.81 -12.37 4.47
C LYS A 201 -18.36 -12.40 5.92
N LYS A 202 -17.16 -12.88 6.28
CA LYS A 202 -16.77 -13.00 7.70
C LYS A 202 -15.48 -12.22 7.98
N ASP A 203 -15.64 -11.18 8.79
CA ASP A 203 -14.58 -10.46 9.49
C ASP A 203 -13.78 -9.42 8.68
N MET A 204 -14.49 -8.41 8.15
CA MET A 204 -13.92 -7.07 7.92
C MET A 204 -13.66 -6.33 9.26
N ARG A 205 -13.02 -6.98 10.23
CA ARG A 205 -12.60 -6.35 11.50
C ARG A 205 -11.14 -5.92 11.48
N ASP A 206 -10.33 -6.44 10.55
CA ASP A 206 -8.96 -5.96 10.36
C ASP A 206 -8.90 -4.87 9.28
N PHE A 207 -8.50 -3.69 9.74
CA PHE A 207 -8.43 -2.44 8.99
C PHE A 207 -7.28 -2.40 7.96
N SER A 208 -6.68 -3.54 7.64
CA SER A 208 -5.55 -3.67 6.72
C SER A 208 -6.00 -4.26 5.37
N ALA A 209 -5.23 -3.95 4.33
CA ALA A 209 -4.52 -5.05 3.72
C ALA A 209 -5.21 -6.04 2.73
N ASP A 210 -6.54 -6.09 2.57
CA ASP A 210 -7.21 -7.24 1.90
C ASP A 210 -6.65 -7.61 0.49
N PRO A 211 -5.91 -8.72 0.34
CA PRO A 211 -5.31 -9.16 -0.92
C PRO A 211 -6.36 -9.53 -1.98
N ASN A 212 -7.58 -9.90 -1.58
CA ASN A 212 -8.65 -10.29 -2.49
C ASN A 212 -9.22 -9.08 -3.23
N ARG A 213 -9.44 -7.96 -2.52
CA ARG A 213 -9.85 -6.69 -3.13
C ARG A 213 -8.83 -6.21 -4.17
N GLU A 214 -7.55 -6.33 -3.88
CA GLU A 214 -6.48 -5.89 -4.77
C GLU A 214 -6.34 -6.81 -6.00
N ALA A 215 -6.28 -8.13 -5.77
CA ALA A 215 -6.25 -9.11 -6.84
C ALA A 215 -7.47 -8.98 -7.76
N GLY A 216 -8.67 -8.78 -7.19
CA GLY A 216 -9.89 -8.51 -7.95
C GLY A 216 -9.77 -7.27 -8.83
N GLY A 217 -9.22 -6.17 -8.29
CA GLY A 217 -8.93 -4.96 -9.07
C GLY A 217 -7.98 -5.23 -10.24
N TYR A 218 -6.94 -6.05 -10.05
CA TYR A 218 -6.02 -6.44 -11.11
C TYR A 218 -6.67 -7.34 -12.17
N VAL A 219 -7.50 -8.30 -11.77
CA VAL A 219 -8.29 -9.13 -12.71
C VAL A 219 -9.14 -8.24 -13.61
N VAL A 220 -9.93 -7.34 -13.01
CA VAL A 220 -10.80 -6.42 -13.76
C VAL A 220 -9.99 -5.57 -14.73
N ARG A 221 -8.86 -5.00 -14.28
CA ARG A 221 -7.99 -4.17 -15.13
C ARG A 221 -7.43 -4.97 -16.31
N ILE A 222 -6.83 -6.13 -16.06
CA ILE A 222 -6.22 -6.96 -17.11
C ILE A 222 -7.25 -7.38 -18.15
N LEU A 223 -8.45 -7.77 -17.72
CA LEU A 223 -9.52 -8.18 -18.63
C LEU A 223 -10.04 -6.99 -19.46
N LYS A 224 -10.27 -5.82 -18.85
CA LYS A 224 -10.73 -4.62 -19.58
C LYS A 224 -9.68 -4.06 -20.52
N ASP A 225 -8.41 -4.16 -20.17
CA ASP A 225 -7.28 -3.74 -21.02
C ASP A 225 -6.97 -4.74 -22.14
N ALA A 226 -7.62 -5.91 -22.14
CA ALA A 226 -7.43 -6.90 -23.19
C ALA A 226 -7.90 -6.32 -24.54
N LYS A 227 -7.00 -6.28 -25.52
CA LYS A 227 -7.30 -5.84 -26.90
C LYS A 227 -8.09 -6.90 -27.70
N ARG A 228 -9.12 -7.47 -27.07
CA ARG A 228 -10.03 -8.46 -27.65
C ARG A 228 -11.41 -8.35 -27.01
N PRO A 229 -12.47 -8.85 -27.68
CA PRO A 229 -13.77 -8.99 -27.05
C PRO A 229 -13.69 -9.84 -25.77
N LEU A 230 -14.39 -9.39 -24.73
CA LEU A 230 -14.61 -10.16 -23.52
C LEU A 230 -15.57 -11.32 -23.78
N THR A 231 -15.25 -12.49 -23.24
CA THR A 231 -16.19 -13.62 -23.24
C THR A 231 -17.36 -13.36 -22.29
N ALA A 232 -18.46 -14.11 -22.45
CA ALA A 232 -19.59 -14.02 -21.50
C ALA A 232 -19.15 -14.32 -20.06
N ALA A 233 -18.31 -15.33 -19.87
CA ALA A 233 -17.76 -15.69 -18.55
C ALA A 233 -16.94 -14.55 -17.94
N GLU A 234 -16.09 -13.89 -18.71
CA GLU A 234 -15.28 -12.76 -18.22
C GLU A 234 -16.12 -11.53 -17.88
N ARG A 235 -17.20 -11.27 -18.63
CA ARG A 235 -18.15 -10.21 -18.27
C ARG A 235 -18.83 -10.49 -16.92
N THR A 236 -19.26 -11.73 -16.71
CA THR A 236 -19.84 -12.17 -15.44
C THR A 236 -18.82 -12.10 -14.31
N GLU A 237 -17.58 -12.54 -14.53
CA GLU A 237 -16.48 -12.46 -13.56
C GLU A 237 -16.22 -11.01 -13.12
N ILE A 238 -16.06 -10.08 -14.07
CA ILE A 238 -15.88 -8.65 -13.79
C ILE A 238 -17.05 -8.13 -12.95
N GLN A 239 -18.29 -8.41 -13.35
CA GLN A 239 -19.49 -7.94 -12.64
C GLN A 239 -19.52 -8.46 -11.20
N GLN A 240 -19.18 -9.74 -10.98
CA GLN A 240 -19.14 -10.34 -9.64
C GLN A 240 -18.06 -9.70 -8.77
N ILE A 241 -16.85 -9.51 -9.30
CA ILE A 241 -15.74 -8.90 -8.57
C ILE A 241 -16.05 -7.44 -8.24
N GLU A 242 -16.55 -6.65 -9.19
CA GLU A 242 -16.91 -5.25 -8.96
C GLU A 242 -18.03 -5.11 -7.91
N ALA A 243 -19.04 -5.98 -7.97
CA ALA A 243 -20.11 -6.00 -6.97
C ALA A 243 -19.59 -6.39 -5.57
N ALA A 244 -18.64 -7.32 -5.48
CA ALA A 244 -18.02 -7.72 -4.22
C ALA A 244 -17.17 -6.59 -3.62
N ILE A 245 -16.36 -5.92 -4.45
CA ILE A 245 -15.56 -4.74 -4.04
C ILE A 245 -16.48 -3.62 -3.55
N ALA A 246 -17.59 -3.34 -4.25
CA ALA A 246 -18.54 -2.30 -3.86
C ALA A 246 -19.23 -2.58 -2.52
N LYS A 247 -19.57 -3.85 -2.24
CA LYS A 247 -20.16 -4.27 -0.96
C LYS A 247 -19.19 -4.18 0.23
N GLY A 248 -17.88 -4.19 -0.04
CA GLY A 248 -16.82 -4.05 0.97
C GLY A 248 -16.55 -2.62 1.43
N ASP A 249 -17.05 -1.60 0.73
CA ASP A 249 -16.96 -0.20 1.17
C ASP A 249 -18.07 0.11 2.20
N ARG A 250 -17.90 -0.38 3.42
CA ARG A 250 -18.69 0.10 4.57
C ARG A 250 -18.17 1.47 5.02
N PRO A 251 -19.05 2.37 5.53
CA PRO A 251 -18.63 3.61 6.16
C PRO A 251 -17.57 3.32 7.22
N ARG A 252 -16.42 3.98 7.13
CA ARG A 252 -15.38 3.86 8.16
C ARG A 252 -15.69 4.87 9.25
N VAL A 253 -15.67 4.42 10.50
CA VAL A 253 -15.57 5.35 11.61
C VAL A 253 -14.09 5.70 11.72
N ILE A 254 -13.74 6.96 11.51
CA ILE A 254 -12.41 7.47 11.78
C ILE A 254 -12.55 8.31 13.04
N SER A 255 -11.75 8.00 14.06
CA SER A 255 -11.66 8.73 15.33
C SER A 255 -10.37 9.55 15.37
N PRO A 256 -10.36 10.82 14.93
CA PRO A 256 -9.15 11.61 14.84
C PRO A 256 -8.47 11.78 16.19
N ILE A 257 -7.15 11.67 16.20
CA ILE A 257 -6.33 12.04 17.36
C ILE A 257 -6.19 13.56 17.37
N ILE A 258 -6.77 14.18 18.40
CA ILE A 258 -6.73 15.62 18.65
C ILE A 258 -5.80 15.89 19.81
N ILE A 259 -4.83 16.79 19.62
CA ILE A 259 -3.74 17.04 20.57
C ILE A 259 -3.77 18.51 21.03
N PRO A 260 -3.86 18.79 22.35
CA PRO A 260 -3.62 20.15 22.84
C PRO A 260 -2.16 20.56 22.60
N LEU A 261 -1.94 21.74 22.02
CA LEU A 261 -0.59 22.28 21.82
C LEU A 261 -0.07 23.06 23.04
N GLY A 262 -0.89 23.17 24.10
CA GLY A 262 -0.55 23.82 25.35
C GLY A 262 -0.84 22.91 26.54
N LYS A 263 -1.62 23.39 27.52
CA LYS A 263 -2.03 22.57 28.67
C LYS A 263 -3.00 21.48 28.23
N THR A 264 -2.95 20.33 28.89
CA THR A 264 -3.94 19.25 28.74
C THR A 264 -5.35 19.79 29.01
N MET A 265 -6.29 19.48 28.12
CA MET A 265 -7.69 19.90 28.20
C MET A 265 -8.62 18.74 27.82
N SER A 266 -9.87 18.80 28.26
CA SER A 266 -10.92 17.88 27.81
C SER A 266 -11.33 18.17 26.35
N LEU A 267 -11.84 17.16 25.65
CA LEU A 267 -12.24 17.27 24.24
C LEU A 267 -13.19 18.45 23.93
N PRO A 268 -14.26 18.72 24.72
CA PRO A 268 -15.11 19.88 24.46
C PRO A 268 -14.36 21.22 24.50
N ASN A 269 -13.28 21.29 25.29
CA ASN A 269 -12.43 22.47 25.41
C ASN A 269 -11.38 22.58 24.29
N LEU A 270 -11.16 21.52 23.50
CA LEU A 270 -10.33 21.52 22.30
C LEU A 270 -11.11 21.95 21.05
N LEU A 271 -12.43 21.81 21.07
CA LEU A 271 -13.32 22.18 19.96
C LEU A 271 -13.78 23.63 20.07
N ASN A 272 -13.87 24.30 18.92
CA ASN A 272 -14.47 25.61 18.79
C ASN A 272 -15.90 25.45 18.26
N SER A 273 -16.87 25.52 19.16
CA SER A 273 -18.30 25.37 18.86
C SER A 273 -18.87 26.42 17.90
N LYS A 274 -18.16 27.54 17.69
CA LYS A 274 -18.57 28.62 16.77
C LYS A 274 -18.01 28.44 15.35
N SER A 275 -17.12 27.48 15.14
CA SER A 275 -16.53 27.19 13.84
C SER A 275 -16.82 25.75 13.42
N SER A 276 -17.04 25.57 12.14
CA SER A 276 -17.27 24.24 11.58
C SER A 276 -16.72 24.15 10.18
N VAL A 277 -16.35 22.93 9.79
CA VAL A 277 -15.88 22.61 8.44
C VAL A 277 -16.76 21.55 7.82
N THR A 278 -16.89 21.62 6.51
CA THR A 278 -17.41 20.52 5.71
C THR A 278 -16.24 19.60 5.40
N PHE A 279 -16.29 18.35 5.87
CA PHE A 279 -15.17 17.42 5.76
C PHE A 279 -15.65 15.97 5.67
N ASP A 280 -15.08 15.22 4.73
CA ASP A 280 -15.31 13.79 4.56
C ASP A 280 -14.52 12.99 5.61
N LEU A 281 -15.05 12.93 6.84
CA LEU A 281 -14.40 12.24 7.95
C LEU A 281 -14.38 10.72 7.77
N ALA A 282 -15.42 10.13 7.18
CA ALA A 282 -15.57 8.68 7.08
C ALA A 282 -14.96 8.09 5.80
N SER A 283 -14.41 8.94 4.92
CA SER A 283 -14.03 8.56 3.56
C SER A 283 -15.19 7.85 2.84
N GLU A 284 -16.40 8.35 3.02
CA GLU A 284 -17.58 7.87 2.32
C GLU A 284 -17.42 8.34 0.88
N ASN A 285 -17.14 7.37 -0.01
CA ASN A 285 -16.88 7.55 -1.44
C ASN A 285 -17.56 8.81 -2.00
N ARG A 286 -16.79 9.69 -2.65
CA ARG A 286 -17.19 11.00 -3.20
C ARG A 286 -18.50 10.96 -4.02
N LYS A 287 -18.93 9.77 -4.48
CA LYS A 287 -20.22 9.51 -5.15
C LYS A 287 -21.46 9.60 -4.25
N LEU A 288 -21.36 9.45 -2.93
CA LEU A 288 -22.50 9.55 -2.00
C LEU A 288 -22.71 10.97 -1.44
N GLY A 289 -21.75 11.88 -1.62
CA GLY A 289 -21.93 13.32 -1.33
C GLY A 289 -22.19 13.66 0.13
N LEU A 290 -21.85 12.78 1.08
CA LEU A 290 -22.13 12.96 2.51
C LEU A 290 -21.01 13.73 3.24
N GLU A 291 -20.55 14.85 2.67
CA GLU A 291 -19.70 15.76 3.42
C GLU A 291 -20.52 16.35 4.58
N ARG A 292 -20.23 15.91 5.80
CA ARG A 292 -20.92 16.39 7.00
C ARG A 292 -20.22 17.62 7.56
N ARG A 293 -20.99 18.46 8.25
CA ARG A 293 -20.49 19.63 8.95
C ARG A 293 -20.01 19.22 10.35
N TRP A 294 -18.72 19.39 10.61
CA TRP A 294 -18.08 19.03 11.88
C TRP A 294 -17.65 20.28 12.65
N PRO A 295 -17.77 20.31 13.99
CA PRO A 295 -17.12 21.34 14.80
C PRO A 295 -15.62 21.33 14.54
N TRP A 296 -15.01 22.51 14.39
CA TRP A 296 -13.58 22.62 14.17
C TRP A 296 -12.81 22.75 15.49
N ILE A 297 -11.50 22.53 15.45
CA ILE A 297 -10.61 22.67 16.61
C ILE A 297 -10.28 24.14 16.90
N LYS A 298 -9.87 24.45 18.14
CA LYS A 298 -9.35 25.77 18.52
C LYS A 298 -7.93 26.00 17.97
N PRO A 299 -7.47 27.26 17.85
CA PRO A 299 -6.12 27.57 17.36
C PRO A 299 -4.95 26.95 18.16
N ASN A 300 -5.18 26.61 19.42
CA ASN A 300 -4.19 25.97 20.31
C ASN A 300 -4.32 24.44 20.35
N THR A 301 -4.98 23.85 19.36
CA THR A 301 -5.24 22.42 19.23
C THR A 301 -4.78 21.96 17.86
N GLY A 302 -4.09 20.82 17.79
CA GLY A 302 -3.70 20.17 16.55
C GLY A 302 -4.54 18.93 16.27
N ILE A 303 -4.73 18.61 14.99
CA ILE A 303 -5.18 17.28 14.55
C ILE A 303 -3.94 16.57 14.01
N LEU A 304 -3.74 15.32 14.39
CA LEU A 304 -2.66 14.52 13.84
C LEU A 304 -3.06 14.04 12.43
N VAL A 305 -2.29 14.46 11.43
CA VAL A 305 -2.58 14.22 10.01
C VAL A 305 -1.42 13.54 9.29
N TRP A 306 -1.77 12.73 8.29
CA TRP A 306 -0.88 12.12 7.31
C TRP A 306 -0.89 12.95 6.02
N ASP A 307 0.17 13.75 5.83
CA ASP A 307 0.42 14.54 4.63
C ASP A 307 1.83 14.25 4.10
N PRO A 308 2.04 13.05 3.51
CA PRO A 308 3.38 12.63 3.08
C PRO A 308 3.91 13.49 1.94
N GLU A 309 3.05 14.18 1.20
CA GLU A 309 3.43 15.04 0.07
C GLU A 309 3.70 16.50 0.50
N ASN A 310 3.55 16.80 1.80
CA ASN A 310 3.72 18.14 2.38
C ASN A 310 2.93 19.22 1.62
N THR A 311 1.72 18.87 1.23
CA THR A 311 0.84 19.76 0.44
C THR A 311 0.10 20.76 1.31
N GLY A 312 0.00 20.49 2.62
CA GLY A 312 -0.89 21.15 3.56
C GLY A 312 -2.37 20.89 3.29
N ARG A 313 -2.71 20.00 2.35
CA ARG A 313 -4.08 19.77 1.89
C ARG A 313 -4.64 18.46 2.42
N ILE A 314 -5.42 18.57 3.49
CA ILE A 314 -6.17 17.46 4.08
C ILE A 314 -7.60 17.50 3.55
N THR A 315 -7.97 16.50 2.76
CA THR A 315 -9.26 16.46 2.03
C THR A 315 -10.14 15.27 2.44
N SER A 316 -9.61 14.34 3.23
CA SER A 316 -10.33 13.14 3.67
C SER A 316 -9.86 12.70 5.05
N GLY A 317 -10.76 12.10 5.81
CA GLY A 317 -10.48 11.45 7.10
C GLY A 317 -9.42 10.37 7.02
N ARG A 318 -9.19 9.75 5.85
CA ARG A 318 -8.09 8.80 5.61
C ARG A 318 -6.70 9.41 5.84
N GLN A 319 -6.60 10.73 5.78
CA GLN A 319 -5.38 11.48 6.07
C GLN A 319 -5.31 11.86 7.55
N LEU A 320 -6.18 11.35 8.42
CA LEU A 320 -6.13 11.59 9.86
C LEU A 320 -5.63 10.32 10.56
N PHE A 321 -4.85 10.49 11.62
CA PHE A 321 -4.50 9.38 12.50
C PHE A 321 -5.63 9.12 13.50
N GLY A 322 -5.97 7.85 13.72
CA GLY A 322 -7.11 7.43 14.54
C GLY A 322 -7.41 5.93 14.46
N SER A 323 -8.36 5.46 15.27
CA SER A 323 -9.02 4.14 15.11
C SER A 323 -10.27 4.22 14.27
#